data_AF-A0AAU5HWI2-F1
#
_entry.id   AF-A0AAU5HWI2-F1
#
_cell.length_a   1.000
_cell.length_b   1.000
_cell.length_c   1.000
_cell.angle_alpha   90.00
_cell.angle_beta   90.00
_cell.angle_gamma   90.00
#
_symmetry.space_group_name_H-M   'P 1'
#
loop_
_entity.id
_entity.type
_entity.pdbx_description
1 polymer ?
#
loop_
_entity_poly.entity_id
_entity_poly.type
_entity_poly.pdbx_seq_one_letter_code
_entity_poly.pdbx_strand_id
1 'polypeptide(L)'
;MLSDAFARQSENIKKFLSTEPAPLTRKPSVPRPLTFLRTGDVLSVELGRRFHAAYVWEVEGLNETPVIEFYAGTFSRRPWPVSASPASRICPTRPIRSGPSRRRTRTGHEAENPYPAGACTR
;
A
#
# COMPACT_ATOMS: atom_id res chain seq x y z
N MET A 1 14.33 -38.88 -2.76
CA MET A 1 15.59 -39.63 -2.99
C MET A 1 16.24 -39.07 -4.24
N LEU A 2 17.47 -38.56 -4.15
CA LEU A 2 18.23 -38.10 -5.33
C LEU A 2 18.65 -39.32 -6.17
N SER A 3 18.80 -39.15 -7.49
CA SER A 3 19.10 -40.26 -8.41
C SER A 3 20.56 -40.74 -8.29
N ASP A 4 20.84 -41.99 -8.67
CA ASP A 4 22.21 -42.54 -8.72
C ASP A 4 23.12 -41.71 -9.66
N ALA A 5 22.55 -41.15 -10.73
CA ALA A 5 23.25 -40.23 -11.62
C ALA A 5 23.74 -38.96 -10.88
N PHE A 6 22.95 -38.44 -9.94
CA PHE A 6 23.37 -37.31 -9.11
C PHE A 6 24.50 -37.69 -8.17
N ALA A 7 24.45 -38.89 -7.56
CA ALA A 7 25.51 -39.37 -6.66
C ALA A 7 26.87 -39.44 -7.39
N ARG A 8 26.89 -39.96 -8.62
CA ARG A 8 28.11 -40.04 -9.45
C ARG A 8 28.68 -38.68 -9.86
N GLN A 9 27.82 -37.67 -10.02
CA GLN A 9 28.24 -36.30 -10.39
C GLN A 9 28.49 -35.39 -9.18
N SER A 10 28.12 -35.82 -7.98
CA SER A 10 28.12 -34.99 -6.78
C SER A 10 29.49 -34.38 -6.46
N GLU A 11 30.57 -35.15 -6.60
CA GLU A 11 31.93 -34.66 -6.37
C GLU A 11 32.37 -33.62 -7.41
N ASN A 12 32.00 -33.81 -8.69
CA ASN A 12 32.25 -32.82 -9.74
C ASN A 12 31.46 -31.53 -9.50
N ILE A 13 30.21 -31.64 -9.06
CA ILE A 13 29.36 -30.50 -8.72
C ILE A 13 29.97 -29.72 -7.54
N LYS A 14 30.37 -30.41 -6.48
CA LYS A 14 31.03 -29.77 -5.32
C LYS A 14 32.31 -29.05 -5.73
N LYS A 15 33.14 -29.68 -6.58
CA LYS A 15 34.37 -29.09 -7.11
C LYS A 15 34.06 -27.85 -7.95
N PHE A 16 33.06 -27.91 -8.83
CA PHE A 16 32.62 -26.77 -9.64
C PHE A 16 32.15 -25.60 -8.78
N LEU A 17 31.30 -25.85 -7.77
CA LEU A 17 30.81 -24.81 -6.86
C LEU A 17 31.92 -24.18 -6.00
N SER A 18 33.06 -24.85 -5.86
CA SER A 18 34.23 -24.36 -5.12
C SER A 18 35.21 -23.58 -6.01
N THR A 19 34.98 -23.53 -7.33
CA THR A 19 35.81 -22.72 -8.24
C THR A 19 35.47 -21.25 -8.13
N GLU A 20 36.46 -20.39 -8.35
CA GLU A 20 36.24 -18.94 -8.36
C GLU A 20 35.24 -18.59 -9.48
N PRO A 21 34.12 -17.92 -9.15
CA PRO A 21 33.13 -17.58 -10.16
C PRO A 21 33.74 -16.60 -11.16
N ALA A 22 33.40 -16.80 -12.45
CA ALA A 22 33.85 -15.90 -13.49
C ALA A 22 33.45 -14.45 -13.14
N PRO A 23 34.36 -13.48 -13.32
CA PRO A 23 34.07 -12.08 -13.00
C PRO A 23 32.89 -11.59 -13.84
N LEU A 24 31.95 -10.92 -13.17
CA LEU A 24 30.76 -10.37 -13.83
C LEU A 24 31.18 -9.25 -14.80
N THR A 25 30.95 -9.46 -16.10
CA THR A 25 31.23 -8.46 -17.16
C THR A 25 30.39 -7.18 -16.99
N ARG A 26 29.23 -7.27 -16.33
CA ARG A 26 28.34 -6.15 -16.07
C ARG A 26 27.63 -6.33 -14.74
N LYS A 27 27.48 -5.24 -13.99
CA LYS A 27 26.65 -5.22 -12.78
C LYS A 27 25.18 -5.51 -13.15
N PRO A 28 24.54 -6.55 -12.57
CA PRO A 28 23.12 -6.80 -12.81
C PRO A 28 22.30 -5.58 -12.35
N SER A 29 21.24 -5.28 -13.09
CA SER A 29 20.32 -4.21 -12.70
C SER A 29 19.70 -4.55 -11.36
N VAL A 30 19.63 -3.57 -10.45
CA VAL A 30 18.83 -3.71 -9.24
C VAL A 30 17.38 -3.87 -9.68
N PRO A 31 16.67 -4.92 -9.23
CA PRO A 31 15.25 -5.07 -9.51
C PRO A 31 14.52 -3.82 -9.01
N ARG A 32 13.63 -3.26 -9.83
CA ARG A 32 12.72 -2.24 -9.31
C ARG A 32 11.87 -2.87 -8.20
N PRO A 33 11.58 -2.15 -7.11
CA PRO A 33 10.64 -2.62 -6.11
C PRO A 33 9.28 -2.81 -6.81
N LEU A 34 8.88 -4.07 -6.94
CA LEU A 34 7.58 -4.46 -7.48
C LEU A 34 6.65 -4.66 -6.29
N THR A 35 5.57 -3.88 -6.25
CA THR A 35 4.52 -4.04 -5.23
C THR A 35 3.39 -4.84 -5.86
N PHE A 36 3.22 -6.08 -5.42
CA PHE A 36 2.06 -6.88 -5.78
C PHE A 36 0.88 -6.46 -4.91
N LEU A 37 -0.10 -5.83 -5.53
CA LEU A 37 -1.31 -5.37 -4.87
C LEU A 37 -2.33 -6.49 -4.79
N ARG A 38 -3.07 -6.53 -3.69
CA ARG A 38 -4.20 -7.44 -3.48
C ARG A 38 -5.44 -6.64 -3.13
N THR A 39 -6.60 -7.13 -3.53
CA THR A 39 -7.88 -6.63 -3.01
C THR A 39 -7.86 -6.63 -1.50
N GLY A 40 -8.22 -5.50 -0.88
CA GLY A 40 -8.13 -5.33 0.56
C GLY A 40 -6.94 -4.48 1.04
N ASP A 41 -5.92 -4.31 0.21
CA ASP A 41 -4.75 -3.52 0.59
C ASP A 41 -5.08 -2.03 0.72
N VAL A 42 -4.36 -1.34 1.61
CA VAL A 42 -4.39 0.13 1.74
C VAL A 42 -3.07 0.70 1.26
N LEU A 43 -3.16 1.64 0.32
CA LEU A 43 -2.04 2.28 -0.35
C LEU A 43 -1.89 3.73 0.09
N SER A 44 -0.65 4.21 0.02
CA SER A 44 -0.36 5.64 0.07
C SER A 44 0.11 6.09 -1.30
N VAL A 45 -0.64 7.01 -1.90
CA VAL A 45 -0.37 7.58 -3.22
C VAL A 45 0.05 9.03 -3.06
N GLU A 46 1.18 9.41 -3.64
CA GLU A 46 1.60 10.82 -3.68
C GLU A 46 1.03 11.50 -4.93
N LEU A 47 0.24 12.56 -4.74
CA LEU A 47 -0.33 13.38 -5.80
C LEU A 47 -0.21 14.85 -5.40
N GLY A 48 0.40 15.68 -6.25
CA GLY A 48 0.50 17.12 -5.99
C GLY A 48 1.20 17.47 -4.66
N ARG A 49 2.26 16.73 -4.28
CA ARG A 49 3.02 16.87 -3.01
C ARG A 49 2.20 16.57 -1.74
N ARG A 50 1.06 15.91 -1.88
CA ARG A 50 0.27 15.39 -0.76
C ARG A 50 0.13 13.89 -0.91
N PHE A 51 -0.01 13.22 0.23
CA PHE A 51 -0.27 11.79 0.28
C PHE A 51 -1.75 11.55 0.50
N HIS A 52 -2.29 10.59 -0.25
CA HIS A 52 -3.65 10.13 -0.17
C HIS A 52 -3.64 8.66 0.22
N ALA A 53 -4.52 8.28 1.15
CA ALA A 53 -4.77 6.87 1.41
C ALA A 53 -5.80 6.36 0.38
N ALA A 54 -5.58 5.17 -0.16
CA ALA A 54 -6.53 4.54 -1.09
C ALA A 54 -6.68 3.05 -0.76
N TYR A 55 -7.88 2.52 -0.95
CA TYR A 55 -8.20 1.11 -0.78
C TYR A 55 -8.22 0.41 -2.14
N VAL A 56 -7.63 -0.78 -2.23
CA VAL A 56 -7.66 -1.60 -3.45
C VAL A 56 -8.97 -2.40 -3.48
N TRP A 57 -9.85 -2.03 -4.41
CA TRP A 57 -11.15 -2.67 -4.61
C TRP A 57 -11.00 -3.92 -5.47
N GLU A 58 -10.30 -3.81 -6.59
CA GLU A 58 -10.15 -4.88 -7.57
C GLU A 58 -8.77 -4.87 -8.20
N VAL A 59 -8.29 -6.07 -8.55
CA VAL A 59 -7.07 -6.31 -9.31
C VAL A 59 -7.45 -7.27 -10.43
N GLU A 60 -7.56 -6.77 -11.66
CA GLU A 60 -8.09 -7.51 -12.81
C GLU A 60 -7.12 -8.61 -13.30
N GLY A 61 -5.81 -8.46 -13.05
CA GLY A 61 -4.81 -9.41 -13.50
C GLY A 61 -3.40 -9.15 -12.94
N LEU A 62 -2.48 -10.05 -13.26
CA LEU A 62 -1.08 -9.97 -12.81
C LEU A 62 -0.36 -8.84 -13.57
N ASN A 63 0.08 -7.80 -12.85
CA ASN A 63 0.67 -6.57 -13.39
C ASN A 63 -0.29 -5.62 -14.11
N GLU A 64 -1.60 -5.76 -13.89
CA GLU A 64 -2.60 -4.82 -14.39
C GLU A 64 -2.85 -3.66 -13.42
N THR A 65 -3.56 -2.64 -13.89
CA THR A 65 -3.87 -1.45 -13.08
C THR A 65 -4.99 -1.75 -12.08
N PRO A 66 -4.76 -1.59 -10.77
CA PRO A 66 -5.79 -1.82 -9.77
C PRO A 66 -6.90 -0.75 -9.84
N VAL A 67 -8.13 -1.14 -9.50
CA VAL A 67 -9.21 -0.19 -9.20
C VAL A 67 -9.09 0.20 -7.73
N ILE A 68 -8.89 1.49 -7.46
CA ILE A 68 -8.68 2.02 -6.11
C ILE A 68 -9.72 3.08 -5.74
N GLU A 69 -10.10 3.11 -4.46
CA GLU A 69 -10.99 4.13 -3.88
C GLU A 69 -10.19 5.02 -2.92
N PHE A 70 -10.27 6.34 -3.09
CA PHE A 70 -9.60 7.29 -2.21
C PHE A 70 -10.39 7.55 -0.92
N TYR A 71 -9.68 7.55 0.21
CA TYR A 71 -10.22 8.13 1.44
C TYR A 71 -10.21 9.67 1.36
N ALA A 72 -11.12 10.32 2.09
CA ALA A 72 -11.24 11.78 2.10
C ALA A 72 -10.02 12.51 2.73
N GLY A 73 -9.20 11.79 3.51
CA GLY A 73 -8.03 12.34 4.18
C GLY A 73 -6.85 12.61 3.24
N THR A 74 -6.16 13.73 3.45
CA THR A 74 -4.88 14.05 2.80
C THR A 74 -3.81 14.30 3.84
N PHE A 75 -2.58 13.90 3.55
CA PHE A 75 -1.46 13.94 4.50
C PHE A 75 -0.27 14.70 3.88
N SER A 76 0.43 15.51 4.69
CA SER A 76 1.64 16.22 4.26
C SER A 76 2.87 15.31 4.21
N ARG A 77 2.81 14.15 4.86
CA ARG A 77 3.84 13.12 4.88
C ARG A 77 3.19 11.76 4.66
N ARG A 78 3.94 10.78 4.14
CA ARG A 78 3.46 9.41 3.98
C ARG A 78 2.86 8.90 5.30
N PRO A 79 1.57 8.51 5.33
CA PRO A 79 0.94 7.96 6.53
C PRO A 79 1.59 6.63 6.90
N TRP A 80 1.78 6.41 8.21
CA TRP A 80 2.19 5.10 8.73
C TRP A 80 0.98 4.15 8.71
N PRO A 81 1.13 2.83 8.50
CA PRO A 81 -0.01 1.90 8.36
C PRO A 81 -1.05 1.98 9.48
N VAL A 82 -0.63 2.27 10.72
CA VAL A 82 -1.53 2.42 11.88
C VAL A 82 -2.42 3.68 11.82
N SER A 83 -2.04 4.68 11.01
CA SER A 83 -2.78 5.94 10.84
C SER A 83 -3.76 5.93 9.68
N ALA A 84 -3.64 4.97 8.76
CA ALA A 84 -4.53 4.79 7.62
C ALA A 84 -5.64 3.78 7.96
N SER A 85 -6.53 4.15 8.89
CA SER A 85 -7.68 3.31 9.23
C SER A 85 -8.79 3.46 8.18
N PRO A 86 -9.42 2.36 7.71
CA PRO A 86 -10.56 2.40 6.78
C PRO A 86 -11.86 2.94 7.40
N ALA A 87 -11.82 3.42 8.64
CA ALA A 87 -12.99 3.86 9.40
C ALA A 87 -13.63 5.18 8.91
N SER A 88 -13.10 5.82 7.85
CA SER A 88 -13.73 6.99 7.23
C SER A 88 -14.50 6.65 5.95
N ARG A 89 -15.05 5.44 5.84
CA ARG A 89 -16.01 5.12 4.76
C ARG A 89 -17.21 6.06 4.89
N ILE A 90 -17.54 6.69 3.77
CA ILE A 90 -18.68 7.60 3.64
C ILE A 90 -19.93 6.85 4.12
N CYS A 91 -20.50 7.25 5.25
CA CYS A 91 -21.92 7.02 5.48
C CYS A 91 -22.66 7.78 4.37
N PRO A 92 -23.52 7.14 3.57
CA PRO A 92 -24.32 7.87 2.59
C PRO A 92 -25.17 8.89 3.36
N THR A 93 -24.77 10.16 3.29
CA THR A 93 -25.47 11.27 3.90
C THR A 93 -26.90 11.27 3.38
N ARG A 94 -27.87 11.21 4.29
CA ARG A 94 -29.29 11.47 4.02
C ARG A 94 -29.45 12.68 3.07
N PRO A 95 -30.47 12.69 2.20
CA PRO A 95 -30.65 13.78 1.23
C PRO A 95 -30.75 15.12 1.96
N ILE A 96 -29.94 16.07 1.47
CA ILE A 96 -29.86 17.45 1.97
C ILE A 96 -31.23 18.10 1.77
N ARG A 97 -31.95 18.31 2.86
CA ARG A 97 -33.13 19.19 2.86
C ARG A 97 -32.61 20.62 2.86
N SER A 98 -32.87 21.34 1.76
CA SER A 98 -32.56 22.76 1.59
C SER A 98 -33.26 23.60 2.66
N GLY A 99 -32.46 24.37 3.41
CA GLY A 99 -32.91 25.34 4.40
C GLY A 99 -31.84 26.43 4.60
N PRO A 100 -32.21 27.69 4.85
CA PRO A 100 -31.43 28.82 4.38
C PRO A 100 -30.25 29.22 5.28
N SER A 101 -29.22 29.70 4.56
CA SER A 101 -28.00 30.38 4.98
C SER A 101 -28.14 31.33 6.19
N ARG A 102 -27.28 31.14 7.20
CA ARG A 102 -26.86 32.20 8.13
C ARG A 102 -25.34 32.19 8.33
N ARG A 103 -24.72 33.31 7.97
CA ARG A 103 -23.32 33.70 8.24
C ARG A 103 -22.98 33.66 9.74
N ARG A 104 -21.74 33.25 10.09
CA ARG A 104 -20.86 33.99 11.02
C ARG A 104 -19.41 33.44 11.07
N THR A 105 -18.48 34.34 10.72
CA THR A 105 -17.16 34.69 11.32
C THR A 105 -16.20 33.63 11.91
N ARG A 106 -15.08 33.49 11.17
CA ARG A 106 -13.64 33.35 11.53
C ARG A 106 -13.21 33.69 12.99
N THR A 107 -12.51 32.75 13.66
CA THR A 107 -11.14 32.85 14.27
C THR A 107 -10.87 31.66 15.20
N GLY A 108 -9.64 31.10 15.19
CA GLY A 108 -9.09 30.38 16.35
C GLY A 108 -8.44 29.03 16.04
N HIS A 109 -7.17 28.89 16.39
CA HIS A 109 -6.39 27.66 16.47
C HIS A 109 -7.05 26.63 17.41
N GLU A 110 -7.11 25.35 16.99
CA GLU A 110 -6.99 24.23 17.92
C GLU A 110 -6.59 22.95 17.16
N ALA A 111 -5.44 22.42 17.54
CA ALA A 111 -5.03 21.07 17.18
C ALA A 111 -5.76 20.12 18.11
N GLU A 112 -6.83 19.47 17.63
CA GLU A 112 -7.47 18.37 18.34
C GLU A 112 -7.54 17.16 17.42
N ASN A 113 -6.65 16.20 17.66
CA ASN A 113 -6.98 14.79 17.49
C ASN A 113 -7.17 14.23 18.89
N PRO A 114 -8.39 13.81 19.23
CA PRO A 114 -8.51 12.56 19.97
C PRO A 114 -9.68 11.76 19.41
N TYR A 115 -9.40 10.62 18.79
CA TYR A 115 -10.40 9.58 18.50
C TYR A 115 -11.40 9.42 19.66
N PRO A 116 -12.71 9.67 19.47
CA PRO A 116 -13.68 9.08 20.37
C PRO A 116 -13.79 7.59 20.03
N ALA A 117 -13.45 6.75 21.00
CA ALA A 117 -13.80 5.34 20.98
C ALA A 117 -15.33 5.17 21.09
N GLY A 118 -15.89 4.27 20.28
CA GLY A 118 -17.27 3.77 20.41
C GLY A 118 -18.25 4.39 19.40
N ALA A 119 -19.17 3.65 18.77
CA ALA A 119 -19.66 2.32 19.07
C ALA A 119 -20.14 1.63 17.78
N CYS A 120 -19.82 0.35 17.64
CA CYS A 120 -20.65 -0.57 16.87
C CYS A 120 -22.02 -0.66 17.55
N THR A 121 -23.09 -0.23 16.89
CA THR A 121 -24.44 -0.69 17.24
C THR A 121 -25.27 -0.95 15.98
N ARG A 122 -25.49 -2.26 15.80
CA ARG A 122 -26.46 -3.05 15.03
C ARG A 122 -26.63 -2.80 13.53
#